data_AF-A0AAX4J8L7-F1
#
_entry.id   AF-A0AAX4J8L7-F1
#
_cell.length_a   1.000
_cell.length_b   1.000
_cell.length_c   1.000
_cell.angle_alpha   90.00
_cell.angle_beta   90.00
_cell.angle_gamma   90.00
#
_symmetry.space_group_name_H-M   'P 1'
#
loop_
_entity.id
_entity.type
_entity.pdbx_description
1 polymer ?
#
loop_
_entity_poly.entity_id
_entity_poly.type
_entity_poly.pdbx_seq_one_letter_code
_entity_poly.pdbx_strand_id
1 'polypeptide(L)'
;MIEEEEKIVFYLEELDNNFSKINRTLKEIEDKISKIYKINTKVVSDYQPLMTMFENKSYDQEENQNTTIIMKSNSPKNPFTNDKSEIFDKSQVSEKDSSSTIEDPKIYSDSYVDESSNEEINEFDIEKIPDIFKDEEDFFELYNFILRSQRTKFEEIIDAFCNVDYDKICVYLDVLRNKKFIKKKGNVFYIE
;
A
#
# COMPACT_ATOMS: atom_id res chain seq x y z
N MET A 1 43.60 14.09 37.10
CA MET A 1 44.24 13.89 35.78
C MET A 1 44.14 12.45 35.33
N ILE A 2 44.78 11.46 35.99
CA ILE A 2 44.69 10.03 35.57
C ILE A 2 43.24 9.51 35.55
N GLU A 3 42.42 9.89 36.53
CA GLU A 3 41.03 9.45 36.67
C GLU A 3 40.07 10.00 35.58
N GLU A 4 40.44 11.11 34.93
CA GLU A 4 39.69 11.67 33.79
C GLU A 4 40.08 10.95 32.49
N GLU A 5 41.35 10.60 32.33
CA GLU A 5 41.85 9.83 31.18
C GLU A 5 41.28 8.40 31.18
N GLU A 6 41.19 7.74 32.35
CA GLU A 6 40.56 6.42 32.48
C GLU A 6 39.06 6.43 32.11
N LYS A 7 38.33 7.49 32.49
CA LYS A 7 36.93 7.67 32.08
C LYS A 7 36.80 7.84 30.57
N ILE A 8 37.70 8.59 29.94
CA ILE A 8 37.70 8.77 28.48
C ILE A 8 37.92 7.43 27.77
N VAL A 9 38.86 6.61 28.24
CA VAL A 9 39.11 5.28 27.67
C VAL A 9 37.89 4.37 27.84
N PHE A 10 37.24 4.38 29.00
CA PHE A 10 36.02 3.62 29.24
C PHE A 10 34.89 4.02 28.28
N TYR A 11 34.65 5.32 28.07
CA TYR A 11 33.63 5.78 27.13
C TYR A 11 33.96 5.43 25.66
N LEU A 12 35.23 5.43 25.28
CA LEU A 12 35.65 4.98 23.94
C LEU A 12 35.38 3.48 23.74
N GLU A 13 35.68 2.66 24.74
CA GLU A 13 35.38 1.22 24.70
C GLU A 13 33.87 0.96 24.66
N GLU A 14 33.07 1.74 25.39
CA GLU A 14 31.61 1.66 25.34
C GLU A 14 31.07 2.04 23.95
N LEU A 15 31.63 3.09 23.33
CA LEU A 15 31.29 3.49 21.97
C LEU A 15 31.62 2.38 20.96
N ASP A 16 32.82 1.81 21.00
CA ASP A 16 33.22 0.72 20.09
C ASP A 16 32.33 -0.52 20.24
N ASN A 17 31.96 -0.86 21.48
CA ASN A 17 31.02 -1.94 21.75
C ASN A 17 29.63 -1.64 21.19
N ASN A 18 29.15 -0.39 21.30
CA ASN A 18 27.87 0.02 20.76
C ASN A 18 27.88 0.02 19.23
N PHE A 19 28.94 0.51 18.58
CA PHE A 19 29.11 0.41 17.12
C PHE A 19 29.14 -1.04 16.65
N SER A 20 29.81 -1.92 17.39
CA SER A 20 29.84 -3.36 17.08
C SER A 20 28.46 -4.00 17.17
N LYS A 21 27.67 -3.64 18.20
CA LYS A 21 26.27 -4.09 18.33
C LYS A 21 25.40 -3.58 17.18
N ILE A 22 25.52 -2.29 16.83
CA ILE A 22 24.79 -1.69 15.71
C ILE A 22 25.14 -2.39 14.39
N ASN A 23 26.42 -2.62 14.11
CA ASN A 23 26.82 -3.33 12.90
C ASN A 23 26.28 -4.75 12.84
N ARG A 24 26.25 -5.46 13.98
CA ARG A 24 25.67 -6.79 14.06
C ARG A 24 24.16 -6.77 13.79
N THR A 25 23.42 -5.85 14.40
CA THR A 25 21.97 -5.75 14.18
C THR A 25 21.63 -5.36 12.75
N LEU A 26 22.39 -4.45 12.14
CA LEU A 26 22.24 -4.08 10.73
C LEU A 26 22.44 -5.29 9.81
N LYS A 27 23.46 -6.10 10.07
CA LYS A 27 23.71 -7.33 9.30
C LYS A 27 22.57 -8.35 9.46
N GLU A 28 22.03 -8.50 10.66
CA GLU A 28 20.87 -9.37 10.90
C GLU A 28 19.60 -8.86 10.18
N ILE A 29 19.42 -7.54 10.06
CA ILE A 29 18.33 -6.94 9.28
C ILE A 29 18.51 -7.24 7.79
N GLU A 30 19.70 -7.04 7.25
CA GLU A 30 20.03 -7.33 5.85
C GLU A 30 19.76 -8.80 5.49
N ASP A 31 20.15 -9.73 6.37
CA ASP A 31 19.87 -11.15 6.21
C ASP A 31 18.36 -11.46 6.22
N LYS A 32 17.59 -10.79 7.08
CA LYS A 32 16.12 -10.94 7.14
C LYS A 32 15.45 -10.41 5.88
N ILE A 33 15.86 -9.24 5.40
CA ILE A 33 15.35 -8.64 4.15
C ILE A 33 15.66 -9.57 2.97
N SER A 34 16.88 -10.10 2.90
CA SER A 34 17.28 -11.04 1.84
C SER A 34 16.44 -12.32 1.86
N LYS A 35 16.07 -12.83 3.04
CA LYS A 35 15.16 -13.98 3.17
C LYS A 35 13.74 -13.64 2.70
N ILE A 36 13.20 -12.49 3.09
CA ILE A 36 11.88 -12.03 2.67
C ILE A 36 11.84 -11.88 1.15
N TYR A 37 12.86 -11.25 0.55
CA TYR A 37 12.93 -11.08 -0.90
C TYR A 37 12.89 -12.41 -1.65
N LYS A 38 13.65 -13.42 -1.17
CA LYS A 38 13.62 -14.77 -1.73
C LYS A 38 12.23 -15.42 -1.61
N ILE A 39 11.58 -15.28 -0.46
CA ILE A 39 10.23 -15.82 -0.24
C ILE A 39 9.23 -15.13 -1.17
N ASN A 40 9.23 -13.81 -1.23
CA ASN A 40 8.32 -13.04 -2.07
C ASN A 40 8.53 -13.34 -3.55
N THR A 41 9.79 -13.45 -4.00
CA THR A 41 10.09 -13.84 -5.39
C THR A 41 9.51 -15.22 -5.70
N LYS A 42 9.62 -16.16 -4.76
CA LYS A 42 9.02 -17.50 -4.90
C LYS A 42 7.49 -17.45 -4.94
N VAL A 43 6.87 -16.69 -4.04
CA VAL A 43 5.41 -16.50 -4.02
C VAL A 43 4.95 -15.95 -5.36
N VAL A 44 5.58 -14.87 -5.85
CA VAL A 44 5.24 -14.30 -7.16
C VAL A 44 5.42 -15.33 -8.28
N SER A 45 6.49 -16.12 -8.30
CA SER A 45 6.68 -17.15 -9.31
C SER A 45 5.64 -18.28 -9.22
N ASP A 46 5.27 -18.70 -8.02
CA ASP A 46 4.31 -19.79 -7.79
C ASP A 46 2.90 -19.39 -8.24
N TYR A 47 2.54 -18.11 -8.10
CA TYR A 47 1.23 -17.58 -8.51
C TYR A 47 1.22 -16.96 -9.91
N GLN A 48 2.37 -16.83 -10.59
CA GLN A 48 2.47 -16.28 -11.95
C GLN A 48 1.53 -16.97 -12.95
N PRO A 49 1.39 -18.31 -12.97
CA PRO A 49 0.46 -18.96 -13.89
C PRO A 49 -1.00 -18.56 -13.64
N LEU A 50 -1.38 -18.36 -12.36
CA LEU A 50 -2.71 -17.93 -11.99
C LEU A 50 -2.97 -16.49 -12.46
N MET A 51 -2.00 -15.59 -12.27
CA MET A 51 -2.06 -14.22 -12.77
C MET A 51 -2.25 -14.19 -14.30
N THR A 52 -1.47 -14.99 -15.04
CA THR A 52 -1.64 -15.06 -16.51
C THR A 52 -3.00 -15.60 -16.97
N MET A 53 -3.67 -16.42 -16.15
CA MET A 53 -5.03 -16.88 -16.46
C MET A 53 -6.08 -15.79 -16.28
N PHE A 54 -5.84 -14.82 -15.40
CA PHE A 54 -6.76 -13.72 -15.12
C PHE A 54 -6.45 -12.44 -15.90
N GLU A 55 -5.22 -12.26 -16.37
CA GLU A 55 -4.82 -11.13 -17.23
C GLU A 55 -5.50 -11.14 -18.62
N ASN A 56 -6.00 -12.29 -19.08
CA ASN A 56 -6.73 -12.39 -20.37
C ASN A 56 -8.23 -12.01 -20.30
N LYS A 57 -8.65 -11.25 -19.28
CA LYS A 57 -10.04 -10.78 -19.14
C LYS A 57 -10.09 -9.28 -18.85
N SER A 58 -9.50 -8.50 -19.75
CA SER A 58 -9.72 -7.07 -19.83
C SER A 58 -10.27 -6.76 -21.22
N TYR A 59 -11.41 -6.11 -21.23
CA TYR A 59 -12.38 -5.93 -22.30
C TYR A 59 -11.85 -5.21 -23.54
N ASP A 60 -12.08 -5.81 -24.71
CA ASP A 60 -12.54 -5.07 -25.87
C ASP A 60 -14.02 -5.41 -26.08
N GLN A 61 -14.87 -4.40 -25.89
CA GLN A 61 -16.22 -4.40 -26.44
C GLN A 61 -16.10 -4.13 -27.95
N GLU A 62 -16.39 -5.13 -28.77
CA GLU A 62 -17.28 -4.87 -29.90
C GLU A 62 -18.53 -5.72 -29.70
N GLU A 63 -19.67 -5.02 -29.72
CA GLU A 63 -20.99 -5.61 -29.71
C GLU A 63 -21.11 -6.67 -30.81
N ASN A 64 -21.35 -7.92 -30.42
CA ASN A 64 -22.34 -8.70 -31.14
C ASN A 64 -22.96 -9.77 -30.26
N GLN A 65 -24.27 -9.83 -30.37
CA GLN A 65 -25.18 -10.63 -29.59
C GLN A 65 -24.79 -12.11 -29.67
N ASN A 66 -24.61 -12.74 -28.49
CA ASN A 66 -25.30 -13.96 -28.05
C ASN A 66 -24.49 -14.64 -26.94
N THR A 67 -25.02 -14.54 -25.72
CA THR A 67 -24.68 -15.41 -24.61
C THR A 67 -24.90 -16.86 -25.00
N THR A 68 -23.85 -17.66 -25.14
CA THR A 68 -23.93 -19.09 -24.83
C THR A 68 -22.60 -19.58 -24.30
N ILE A 69 -22.64 -20.01 -23.05
CA ILE A 69 -21.61 -20.81 -22.39
C ILE A 69 -21.30 -22.02 -23.29
N ILE A 70 -20.12 -22.05 -23.92
CA ILE A 70 -19.67 -23.22 -24.68
C ILE A 70 -19.17 -24.26 -23.67
N MET A 71 -20.10 -24.99 -23.04
CA MET A 71 -19.80 -26.36 -22.65
C MET A 71 -19.61 -27.12 -23.96
N LYS A 72 -18.43 -27.73 -24.16
CA LYS A 72 -18.21 -28.67 -25.28
C LYS A 72 -19.05 -29.93 -25.04
N SER A 73 -20.35 -29.85 -25.34
CA SER A 73 -21.18 -31.02 -25.55
C SER A 73 -20.84 -31.59 -26.93
N ASN A 74 -20.00 -32.63 -26.94
CA ASN A 74 -19.77 -33.41 -28.15
C ASN A 74 -21.08 -34.12 -28.54
N SER A 75 -21.91 -33.45 -29.34
CA SER A 75 -22.98 -34.12 -30.08
C SER A 75 -22.41 -34.69 -31.38
N PRO A 76 -22.75 -35.93 -31.77
CA PRO A 76 -22.17 -36.56 -32.94
C PRO A 76 -22.55 -35.80 -34.22
N LYS A 77 -21.55 -35.55 -35.07
CA LYS A 77 -21.71 -34.94 -36.40
C LYS A 77 -22.67 -35.77 -37.24
N ASN A 78 -23.74 -35.14 -37.71
CA ASN A 78 -24.68 -35.70 -38.69
C ASN A 78 -23.96 -35.88 -40.04
N PRO A 79 -23.88 -37.09 -40.63
CA PRO A 79 -23.02 -37.35 -41.79
C PRO A 79 -23.60 -36.91 -43.15
N PHE A 80 -24.70 -36.14 -43.17
CA PHE A 80 -25.44 -35.83 -44.40
C PHE A 80 -25.45 -34.36 -44.85
N THR A 81 -24.55 -33.52 -44.35
CA THR A 81 -24.41 -32.15 -44.87
C THR A 81 -23.00 -31.91 -45.39
N ASN A 82 -22.81 -32.20 -46.68
CA ASN A 82 -21.86 -31.46 -47.51
C ASN A 82 -22.36 -30.02 -47.56
N ASP A 83 -21.52 -29.04 -47.25
CA ASP A 83 -21.30 -27.93 -48.19
C ASP A 83 -20.05 -27.12 -47.85
N LYS A 84 -19.41 -26.73 -48.94
CA LYS A 84 -18.14 -26.02 -49.07
C LYS A 84 -18.35 -24.51 -48.92
N SER A 85 -17.37 -23.80 -48.36
CA SER A 85 -16.87 -22.47 -48.79
C SER A 85 -15.83 -22.00 -47.76
N GLU A 86 -14.54 -21.95 -48.13
CA GLU A 86 -13.85 -20.76 -48.69
C GLU A 86 -13.72 -19.63 -47.65
N ILE A 87 -12.59 -19.53 -46.94
CA ILE A 87 -11.37 -18.77 -47.31
C ILE A 87 -11.71 -17.32 -47.70
N PHE A 88 -11.33 -16.35 -46.86
CA PHE A 88 -10.77 -15.08 -47.33
C PHE A 88 -9.84 -14.44 -46.28
N ASP A 89 -8.57 -14.31 -46.67
CA ASP A 89 -7.52 -13.48 -46.08
C ASP A 89 -7.89 -11.99 -46.11
N LYS A 90 -7.42 -11.24 -45.10
CA LYS A 90 -6.66 -9.99 -45.36
C LYS A 90 -5.92 -9.46 -44.13
N SER A 91 -4.62 -9.34 -44.30
CA SER A 91 -3.66 -8.56 -43.54
C SER A 91 -3.93 -7.05 -43.63
N GLN A 92 -3.59 -6.27 -42.59
CA GLN A 92 -2.72 -5.10 -42.71
C GLN A 92 -2.40 -4.42 -41.36
N VAL A 93 -1.15 -3.97 -41.31
CA VAL A 93 -0.42 -3.28 -40.24
C VAL A 93 -0.94 -1.85 -40.04
N SER A 94 -0.99 -1.37 -38.79
CA SER A 94 -0.89 0.06 -38.47
C SER A 94 -0.40 0.23 -37.04
N GLU A 95 0.85 0.66 -36.92
CA GLU A 95 1.44 1.27 -35.73
C GLU A 95 0.59 2.46 -35.26
N LYS A 96 0.45 2.63 -33.95
CA LYS A 96 0.23 3.94 -33.30
C LYS A 96 0.47 3.85 -31.80
N ASP A 97 1.52 4.53 -31.39
CA ASP A 97 1.88 4.87 -30.01
C ASP A 97 0.75 5.58 -29.27
N SER A 98 0.55 5.23 -27.99
CA SER A 98 0.09 6.06 -26.85
C SER A 98 -0.04 5.12 -25.65
N SER A 99 0.95 5.01 -24.76
CA SER A 99 1.18 5.89 -23.61
C SER A 99 -0.08 6.20 -22.79
N SER A 100 -0.29 5.42 -21.72
CA SER A 100 -0.56 5.96 -20.38
C SER A 100 -0.43 4.83 -19.35
N THR A 101 0.66 4.87 -18.60
CA THR A 101 0.86 4.12 -17.35
C THR A 101 -0.18 4.62 -16.36
N ILE A 102 -1.19 3.80 -16.05
CA ILE A 102 -2.07 4.07 -14.91
C ILE A 102 -1.43 3.35 -13.73
N GLU A 103 -0.91 4.15 -12.81
CA GLU A 103 -0.33 3.70 -11.55
C GLU A 103 -1.41 2.97 -10.74
N ASP A 104 -1.18 1.68 -10.48
CA ASP A 104 -1.96 0.94 -9.50
C ASP A 104 -1.92 1.68 -8.15
N PRO A 105 -3.06 1.84 -7.45
CA PRO A 105 -3.06 2.38 -6.12
C PRO A 105 -2.26 1.44 -5.23
N LYS A 106 -1.10 1.92 -4.77
CA LYS A 106 -0.24 1.25 -3.81
C LYS A 106 -1.09 0.86 -2.60
N ILE A 107 -1.46 -0.42 -2.55
CA ILE A 107 -1.92 -1.07 -1.32
C ILE A 107 -0.72 -1.01 -0.38
N TYR A 108 -0.66 0.05 0.43
CA TYR A 108 0.27 0.16 1.54
C TYR A 108 -0.06 -0.99 2.49
N SER A 109 0.74 -2.05 2.40
CA SER A 109 0.82 -3.07 3.43
C SER A 109 1.37 -2.41 4.69
N ASP A 110 0.46 -1.97 5.56
CA ASP A 110 0.74 -1.58 6.94
C ASP A 110 1.42 -2.76 7.66
N SER A 111 2.75 -2.77 7.66
CA SER A 111 3.54 -3.57 8.60
C SER A 111 4.21 -2.64 9.60
N TYR A 112 3.42 -1.91 10.37
CA TYR A 112 3.88 -1.35 11.63
C TYR A 112 2.96 -1.85 12.73
N VAL A 113 3.57 -2.72 13.54
CA VAL A 113 3.06 -3.40 14.72
C VAL A 113 2.12 -2.50 15.51
N ASP A 114 0.87 -2.95 15.61
CA ASP A 114 -0.12 -2.51 16.59
C ASP A 114 0.33 -3.02 17.96
N GLU A 115 1.14 -2.22 18.66
CA GLU A 115 1.24 -2.31 20.11
C GLU A 115 0.54 -1.10 20.70
N SER A 116 -0.72 -1.34 21.03
CA SER A 116 -1.45 -0.82 22.19
C SER A 116 -0.52 -0.46 23.36
N SER A 117 0.20 0.66 23.29
CA SER A 117 0.74 1.32 24.46
C SER A 117 -0.38 2.21 25.04
N ASN A 118 -0.66 2.02 26.33
CA ASN A 118 -1.56 2.83 27.14
C ASN A 118 -1.00 4.25 27.29
N GLU A 119 -0.96 4.99 26.19
CA GLU A 119 -0.54 6.38 26.21
C GLU A 119 -1.80 7.25 26.24
N GLU A 120 -1.95 7.96 27.35
CA GLU A 120 -2.94 9.02 27.54
C GLU A 120 -2.89 9.94 26.32
N ILE A 121 -4.05 10.18 25.70
CA ILE A 121 -4.17 11.11 24.58
C ILE A 121 -3.87 12.51 25.13
N ASN A 122 -3.02 13.25 24.43
CA ASN A 122 -2.78 14.65 24.79
C ASN A 122 -3.98 15.49 24.35
N GLU A 123 -4.41 16.42 25.20
CA GLU A 123 -5.34 17.48 24.79
C GLU A 123 -4.75 18.22 23.58
N PHE A 124 -5.59 18.52 22.60
CA PHE A 124 -5.17 19.11 21.34
C PHE A 124 -4.51 20.47 21.59
N ASP A 125 -3.23 20.56 21.28
CA ASP A 125 -2.40 21.72 21.56
C ASP A 125 -1.76 22.22 20.26
N ILE A 126 -2.21 23.40 19.84
CA ILE A 126 -1.79 24.07 18.61
C ILE A 126 -0.29 24.38 18.65
N GLU A 127 0.29 24.60 19.82
CA GLU A 127 1.72 24.92 19.96
C GLU A 127 2.63 23.73 19.61
N LYS A 128 2.11 22.50 19.73
CA LYS A 128 2.88 21.27 19.42
C LYS A 128 2.84 20.91 17.92
N ILE A 129 2.01 21.58 17.13
CA ILE A 129 1.86 21.36 15.70
C ILE A 129 2.99 22.10 14.96
N PRO A 130 3.63 21.51 13.93
CA PRO A 130 4.56 22.26 13.08
C PRO A 130 3.89 23.48 12.45
N ASP A 131 4.59 24.61 12.36
CA ASP A 131 4.02 25.88 11.89
C ASP A 131 3.32 25.79 10.52
N ILE A 132 3.79 24.86 9.67
CA ILE A 132 3.24 24.57 8.34
C ILE A 132 1.76 24.16 8.39
N PHE A 133 1.30 23.54 9.47
CA PHE A 133 -0.09 23.08 9.63
C PHE A 133 -0.93 24.02 10.49
N LYS A 134 -0.35 25.10 11.06
CA LYS A 134 -1.09 26.04 11.91
C LYS A 134 -2.05 26.93 11.10
N ASP A 135 -1.71 27.18 9.85
CA ASP A 135 -2.50 28.02 8.93
C ASP A 135 -3.48 27.20 8.07
N GLU A 136 -3.49 25.88 8.20
CA GLU A 136 -4.28 24.96 7.37
C GLU A 136 -5.61 24.62 8.05
N GLU A 137 -6.71 25.21 7.56
CA GLU A 137 -8.08 24.99 8.09
C GLU A 137 -8.50 23.51 8.01
N ASP A 138 -8.19 22.84 6.89
CA ASP A 138 -8.48 21.43 6.63
C ASP A 138 -7.93 20.50 7.72
N PHE A 139 -6.78 20.85 8.31
CA PHE A 139 -6.15 20.05 9.36
C PHE A 139 -6.98 20.06 10.65
N PHE A 140 -7.49 21.23 11.04
CA PHE A 140 -8.35 21.37 12.22
C PHE A 140 -9.72 20.75 11.98
N GLU A 141 -10.27 20.88 10.78
CA GLU A 141 -11.52 20.24 10.41
C GLU A 141 -11.41 18.71 10.49
N LEU A 142 -10.29 18.14 10.02
CA LEU A 142 -10.04 16.71 10.13
C LEU A 142 -9.98 16.24 11.58
N TYR A 143 -9.26 16.95 12.45
CA TYR A 143 -9.22 16.62 13.87
C TYR A 143 -10.62 16.70 14.51
N ASN A 144 -11.36 17.78 14.25
CA ASN A 144 -12.72 17.97 14.75
C ASN A 144 -13.69 16.91 14.22
N PHE A 145 -13.50 16.45 12.98
CA PHE A 145 -14.29 15.38 12.39
C PHE A 145 -14.08 14.07 13.14
N ILE A 146 -12.82 13.70 13.41
CA ILE A 146 -12.49 12.50 14.19
C ILE A 146 -13.03 12.61 15.63
N LEU A 147 -12.94 13.81 16.23
CA LEU A 147 -13.45 14.08 17.58
C LEU A 147 -14.97 13.90 17.69
N ARG A 148 -15.72 14.41 16.71
CA ARG A 148 -17.19 14.30 16.68
C ARG A 148 -17.65 12.88 16.42
N SER A 149 -16.98 12.20 15.49
CA SER A 149 -17.35 10.85 15.06
C SER A 149 -16.96 9.77 16.06
N GLN A 150 -16.11 10.08 17.05
CA GLN A 150 -15.52 9.19 18.07
C GLN A 150 -14.70 8.03 17.51
N ARG A 151 -15.15 7.36 16.45
CA ARG A 151 -14.46 6.32 15.68
C ARG A 151 -14.78 6.51 14.20
N THR A 152 -13.74 6.67 13.39
CA THR A 152 -13.90 6.95 11.95
C THR A 152 -12.98 6.05 11.16
N LYS A 153 -13.46 5.48 10.06
CA LYS A 153 -12.59 4.71 9.15
C LYS A 153 -11.82 5.64 8.22
N PHE A 154 -10.68 5.15 7.72
CA PHE A 154 -9.90 5.89 6.73
C PHE A 154 -10.74 6.24 5.49
N GLU A 155 -11.54 5.31 4.99
CA GLU A 155 -12.38 5.52 3.80
C GLU A 155 -13.43 6.63 4.04
N GLU A 156 -14.01 6.67 5.23
CA GLU A 156 -14.98 7.71 5.63
C GLU A 156 -14.34 9.10 5.72
N ILE A 157 -13.06 9.16 6.08
CA ILE A 157 -12.28 10.41 6.10
C ILE A 157 -12.03 10.89 4.66
N ILE A 158 -11.60 10.00 3.77
CA ILE A 158 -11.36 10.36 2.36
C ILE A 158 -12.65 10.82 1.68
N ASP A 159 -13.78 10.16 1.97
CA ASP A 159 -15.08 10.56 1.42
C ASP A 159 -15.53 11.94 1.94
N ALA A 160 -15.28 12.23 3.22
CA ALA A 160 -15.65 13.52 3.83
C ALA A 160 -14.75 14.69 3.37
N PHE A 161 -13.47 14.41 3.09
CA PHE A 161 -12.47 15.38 2.67
C PHE A 161 -12.07 15.21 1.20
N CYS A 162 -13.05 14.93 0.33
CA CYS A 162 -12.82 14.72 -1.11
C CYS A 162 -12.23 15.92 -1.86
N ASN A 163 -12.27 17.11 -1.25
CA ASN A 163 -11.68 18.34 -1.77
C ASN A 163 -10.19 18.52 -1.41
N VAL A 164 -9.65 17.69 -0.52
CA VAL A 164 -8.26 17.75 -0.05
C VAL A 164 -7.48 16.61 -0.68
N ASP A 165 -6.23 16.87 -1.08
CA ASP A 165 -5.37 15.86 -1.68
C ASP A 165 -5.17 14.65 -0.75
N TYR A 166 -5.27 13.45 -1.30
CA TYR A 166 -5.12 12.19 -0.58
C TYR A 166 -3.82 12.12 0.25
N ASP A 167 -2.70 12.52 -0.36
CA ASP A 167 -1.39 12.52 0.30
C ASP A 167 -1.35 13.53 1.45
N LYS A 168 -2.05 14.66 1.31
CA LYS A 168 -2.15 15.70 2.33
C LYS A 168 -2.94 15.18 3.54
N ILE A 169 -4.03 14.45 3.33
CA ILE A 169 -4.79 13.79 4.40
C ILE A 169 -3.94 12.74 5.13
N CYS A 170 -3.16 11.94 4.38
CA CYS A 170 -2.25 10.96 4.98
C CYS A 170 -1.24 11.64 5.92
N VAL A 171 -0.61 12.73 5.47
CA VAL A 171 0.32 13.52 6.28
C VAL A 171 -0.37 14.08 7.52
N TYR A 172 -1.61 14.57 7.39
CA TYR A 172 -2.35 15.10 8.54
C TYR A 172 -2.61 14.03 9.60
N LEU A 173 -3.06 12.84 9.19
CA LEU A 173 -3.28 11.72 10.10
C LEU A 173 -2.00 11.26 10.77
N ASP A 174 -0.88 11.25 10.04
CA ASP A 174 0.43 10.93 10.60
C ASP A 174 0.88 11.97 11.62
N VAL A 175 0.69 13.26 11.37
CA VAL A 175 1.01 14.32 12.34
C VAL A 175 0.14 14.19 13.58
N LEU A 176 -1.17 14.02 13.42
CA LEU A 176 -2.11 13.84 14.54
C LEU A 176 -1.76 12.61 15.38
N ARG A 177 -1.36 11.51 14.74
CA ARG A 177 -0.91 10.28 15.40
C ARG A 177 0.42 10.47 16.13
N ASN A 178 1.42 11.05 15.46
CA ASN A 178 2.76 11.25 16.02
C ASN A 178 2.75 12.20 17.24
N LYS A 179 1.83 13.16 17.25
CA LYS A 179 1.64 14.08 18.38
C LYS A 179 0.72 13.52 19.47
N LYS A 180 0.22 12.29 19.28
CA LYS A 180 -0.68 11.56 20.20
C LYS A 180 -2.00 12.29 20.45
N PHE A 181 -2.53 12.95 19.42
CA PHE A 181 -3.87 13.55 19.44
C PHE A 181 -4.97 12.56 19.04
N ILE A 182 -4.62 11.55 18.24
CA ILE A 182 -5.52 10.48 17.80
C ILE A 182 -4.86 9.11 17.95
N LYS A 183 -5.66 8.07 18.18
CA LYS A 183 -5.23 6.66 18.12
C LYS A 183 -5.67 6.04 16.80
N LYS A 184 -4.87 5.12 16.28
CA LYS A 184 -5.18 4.30 15.10
C LYS A 184 -5.16 2.84 15.51
N LYS A 185 -6.24 2.11 15.24
CA LYS A 185 -6.33 0.65 15.39
C LYS A 185 -6.79 0.04 14.08
N GLY A 186 -5.86 -0.58 13.34
CA GLY A 186 -6.09 -0.98 11.96
C GLY A 186 -6.51 0.21 11.09
N ASN A 187 -7.66 0.11 10.41
CA ASN A 187 -8.19 1.18 9.54
C ASN A 187 -9.09 2.20 10.27
N VAL A 188 -9.15 2.18 11.61
CA VAL A 188 -10.03 3.04 12.40
C VAL A 188 -9.23 4.04 13.23
N PHE A 189 -9.61 5.30 13.15
CA PHE A 189 -9.08 6.43 13.93
C PHE A 189 -10.07 6.83 15.01
N TYR A 190 -9.58 7.11 16.22
CA TYR A 190 -10.44 7.48 17.35
C TYR A 190 -9.72 8.35 18.39
N ILE A 191 -10.53 9.09 19.16
CA ILE A 191 -10.13 9.89 20.32
C ILE A 191 -10.90 9.31 21.51
N GLU A 192 -10.19 8.89 22.55
CA GLU A 192 -10.70 8.21 23.75
C GLU A 192 -10.50 9.08 25.00
#